data_AF-A0A4U9HUV2-F1
#
_entry.id   AF-A0A4U9HUV2-F1
#
_cell.length_a   1.000
_cell.length_b   1.000
_cell.length_c   1.000
_cell.angle_alpha   90.00
_cell.angle_beta   90.00
_cell.angle_gamma   90.00
#
_symmetry.space_group_name_H-M   'P 1'
#
loop_
_entity.id
_entity.type
_entity.pdbx_description
1 polymer ?
#
loop_
_entity_poly.entity_id
_entity_poly.type
_entity_poly.pdbx_seq_one_letter_code
_entity_poly.pdbx_strand_id
1 'polypeptide(L)' 'MAVHPDYRSSSRGEMLLQRVESQARQMGLQKLFVLTTRSIHWFQERGFTPAEVDVLPMQKQALYNYQRRSKILLADL' A
#
# COMPACT_ATOMS: atom_id res chain seq x y z
N MET A 1 -11.24 -1.69 -2.52
CA MET A 1 -10.54 -1.59 -3.82
C MET A 1 -9.18 -2.27 -3.67
N ALA A 2 -9.02 -3.40 -4.34
CA ALA A 2 -7.85 -4.24 -4.29
C ALA A 2 -6.93 -3.82 -5.44
N VAL A 3 -5.72 -3.39 -5.12
CA VAL A 3 -4.74 -3.03 -6.14
C VAL A 3 -4.19 -4.32 -6.78
N HIS A 4 -4.27 -4.33 -8.11
CA HIS A 4 -4.25 -5.49 -9.00
C HIS A 4 -2.88 -6.19 -9.02
N PRO A 5 -2.80 -7.53 -9.25
CA PRO A 5 -1.55 -8.31 -9.32
C PRO A 5 -0.56 -7.94 -10.46
N ASP A 6 -0.77 -6.80 -11.13
CA ASP A 6 -0.04 -6.30 -12.31
C ASP A 6 1.17 -5.40 -11.98
N TYR A 7 1.55 -5.26 -10.72
CA TYR A 7 2.80 -4.56 -10.34
C TYR A 7 4.09 -5.23 -10.85
N ARG A 8 3.99 -6.33 -11.61
CA ARG A 8 5.12 -7.16 -12.02
C ARG A 8 6.00 -6.56 -13.12
N SER A 9 5.53 -5.55 -13.88
CA SER A 9 6.42 -4.77 -14.75
C SER A 9 6.86 -3.50 -14.04
N SER A 10 8.14 -3.40 -13.67
CA SER A 10 8.73 -2.32 -12.88
C SER A 10 8.35 -0.91 -13.35
N SER A 11 8.25 -0.69 -14.66
CA SER A 11 7.87 0.61 -15.24
C SER A 11 6.40 0.98 -15.03
N ARG A 12 5.47 0.03 -15.13
CA ARG A 12 4.03 0.30 -14.92
C ARG A 12 3.68 0.42 -13.45
N GLY A 13 4.35 -0.35 -12.58
CA GLY A 13 4.18 -0.28 -11.13
C GLY A 13 4.55 1.10 -10.57
N GLU A 14 5.66 1.67 -11.07
CA GLU A 14 6.12 3.02 -10.71
C GLU A 14 5.10 4.09 -11.12
N MET A 15 4.67 4.09 -12.38
CA MET A 15 3.71 5.07 -12.89
C MET A 15 2.38 5.01 -12.14
N LEU A 16 1.91 3.79 -11.81
CA LEU A 16 0.69 3.62 -11.04
C LEU A 16 0.85 4.16 -9.61
N LEU A 17 1.98 3.87 -8.95
CA LEU A 17 2.25 4.37 -7.61
C LEU A 17 2.25 5.90 -7.59
N GLN A 18 3.00 6.54 -8.49
CA GLN A 18 3.06 8.00 -8.59
C GLN A 18 1.69 8.63 -8.82
N ARG A 19 0.85 8.00 -9.66
CA ARG A 19 -0.52 8.48 -9.90
C ARG A 19 -1.39 8.37 -8.66
N VAL A 20 -1.28 7.27 -7.91
CA VAL A 20 -2.02 7.08 -6.66
C VAL A 20 -1.56 8.06 -5.59
N GLU A 21 -0.25 8.30 -5.45
CA GLU A 21 0.31 9.29 -4.53
C GLU A 21 -0.16 10.70 -4.86
N SER A 22 -0.09 11.10 -6.13
CA SER A 22 -0.55 12.42 -6.58
C SER A 22 -2.04 12.62 -6.29
N GLN A 23 -2.88 11.64 -6.60
CA GLN A 23 -4.31 11.69 -6.30
C GLN A 23 -4.57 11.75 -4.80
N ALA A 24 -3.84 10.98 -4.00
CA ALA A 24 -4.00 10.96 -2.55
C ALA A 24 -3.61 12.31 -1.92
N ARG A 25 -2.52 12.94 -2.38
CA ARG A 25 -2.14 14.31 -1.98
C ARG A 25 -3.21 15.33 -2.35
N GLN A 26 -3.77 15.24 -3.55
CA GLN A 26 -4.88 16.12 -3.98
C GLN A 26 -6.13 15.96 -3.11
N MET A 27 -6.37 14.76 -2.58
CA MET A 27 -7.45 14.48 -1.64
C MET A 27 -7.12 14.89 -0.19
N GLY A 28 -5.93 15.44 0.09
CA GLY A 28 -5.49 15.81 1.43
C GLY A 28 -5.15 14.62 2.33
N LEU A 29 -4.90 13.44 1.74
CA LEU A 29 -4.46 12.27 2.49
C LEU A 29 -2.99 12.43 2.87
N GLN A 30 -2.67 12.04 4.11
CA GLN A 30 -1.31 12.16 4.66
C GLN A 30 -0.51 10.86 4.57
N LYS A 31 -1.18 9.72 4.35
CA LYS A 31 -0.58 8.39 4.39
C LYS A 31 -1.18 7.47 3.34
N LEU A 32 -0.34 6.60 2.79
CA LEU A 32 -0.75 5.45 1.97
C LEU A 32 -0.40 4.15 2.69
N PHE A 33 -1.31 3.18 2.61
CA PHE A 33 -1.02 1.81 3.01
C PHE A 33 -1.19 0.86 1.84
N VAL A 34 -0.34 -0.16 1.79
CA VAL A 34 -0.36 -1.23 0.81
C VAL A 34 -0.47 -2.57 1.52
N LEU A 35 -1.33 -3.44 0.98
CA LEU A 35 -1.48 -4.83 1.40
C LEU A 35 -0.88 -5.72 0.33
N THR A 36 0.27 -6.34 0.60
CA THR A 36 0.94 -7.19 -0.39
C THR A 36 1.49 -8.48 0.21
N THR A 37 1.38 -9.58 -0.54
CA THR A 37 2.01 -10.86 -0.20
C THR A 37 3.37 -11.04 -0.89
N ARG A 38 3.72 -10.16 -1.83
CA ARG A 38 4.97 -10.19 -2.62
C ARG A 38 5.54 -8.78 -2.79
N SER A 39 6.75 -8.65 -3.34
CA SER A 39 7.34 -7.35 -3.70
C SER A 39 7.51 -6.35 -2.54
N ILE A 40 7.69 -6.83 -1.31
CA ILE A 40 7.90 -5.98 -0.12
C ILE A 40 9.11 -5.06 -0.31
N HIS A 41 10.23 -5.61 -0.77
CA HIS A 41 11.47 -4.84 -0.98
C HIS A 41 11.29 -3.66 -1.95
N TRP A 42 10.51 -3.84 -3.02
CA TRP A 42 10.24 -2.77 -3.99
C TRP A 42 9.53 -1.57 -3.35
N PHE A 43 8.60 -1.83 -2.42
CA PHE A 43 7.92 -0.78 -1.66
C PHE A 43 8.84 -0.16 -0.60
N GLN A 44 9.68 -0.96 0.06
CA GLN A 44 10.66 -0.47 1.04
C GLN A 44 11.67 0.50 0.40
N GLU A 45 12.15 0.20 -0.80
CA GLU A 45 13.02 1.10 -1.58
C GLU A 45 12.35 2.45 -1.91
N ARG A 46 11.02 2.51 -1.83
CA ARG A 46 10.20 3.71 -2.10
C ARG A 46 9.70 4.38 -0.83
N GLY A 47 10.28 4.05 0.33
CA GLY A 47 9.97 4.68 1.60
C GLY A 47 8.79 4.06 2.36
N PHE A 48 8.24 2.94 1.88
CA PHE A 48 7.24 2.22 2.66
C PHE A 48 7.89 1.42 3.80
N THR A 49 7.31 1.52 4.99
CA THR A 49 7.75 0.79 6.18
C THR A 49 6.73 -0.28 6.57
N PRO A 50 7.16 -1.45 7.08
CA PRO A 50 6.24 -2.43 7.65
C PRO A 50 5.41 -1.83 8.78
N ALA A 51 4.13 -2.15 8.79
CA ALA A 51 3.22 -1.70 9.83
C ALA A 51 2.33 -2.86 10.30
N GLU A 52 1.83 -2.71 11.51
CA GLU A 52 0.87 -3.65 12.10
C GLU A 52 -0.56 -3.29 11.68
N VAL A 53 -1.52 -4.19 11.91
CA VAL A 53 -2.91 -3.98 11.48
C VAL A 53 -3.61 -2.87 12.26
N ASP A 54 -3.15 -2.61 13.48
CA ASP A 54 -3.64 -1.59 14.40
C ASP A 54 -3.52 -0.16 13.86
N VAL A 55 -2.58 0.10 12.95
CA VAL A 55 -2.42 1.40 12.27
C VAL A 55 -3.53 1.67 11.25
N LEU A 56 -4.25 0.64 10.81
CA LEU A 56 -5.32 0.80 9.83
C LEU A 56 -6.51 1.50 10.49
N PRO A 57 -7.31 2.27 9.74
CA PRO A 57 -8.59 2.78 10.25
C PRO A 57 -9.46 1.63 10.77
N MET A 58 -10.23 1.83 11.84
CA MET A 58 -11.01 0.78 12.52
C MET A 58 -11.89 -0.06 11.56
N GLN A 59 -12.46 0.59 10.55
CA GLN A 59 -13.25 -0.06 9.50
C GLN A 59 -12.44 -1.05 8.64
N LYS A 60 -11.16 -0.75 8.40
CA LYS A 60 -10.22 -1.60 7.65
C LYS A 60 -9.65 -2.72 8.52
N GLN A 61 -9.47 -2.48 9.83
CA GLN A 61 -9.09 -3.52 10.79
C GLN A 61 -10.13 -4.63 10.84
N ALA A 62 -11.42 -4.28 10.94
CA ALA A 62 -12.51 -5.24 11.00
C ALA A 62 -12.65 -6.10 9.73
N LEU A 63 -12.22 -5.56 8.58
CA LEU A 63 -12.24 -6.26 7.29
C LEU A 63 -10.90 -6.95 6.96
N TYR A 64 -9.92 -6.87 7.87
CA TYR A 64 -8.61 -7.44 7.63
C TYR A 64 -8.67 -8.96 7.67
N ASN A 65 -8.55 -9.58 6.50
CA ASN A 65 -8.55 -11.04 6.39
C ASN A 65 -7.15 -11.60 6.69
N TYR A 66 -6.93 -11.96 7.96
CA TYR A 66 -5.68 -12.59 8.43
C TYR A 66 -5.35 -13.91 7.69
N GLN A 67 -6.31 -14.59 7.09
CA GLN A 67 -6.07 -15.84 6.34
C GLN A 67 -5.27 -15.60 5.05
N ARG A 68 -5.33 -14.39 4.49
CA ARG A 68 -4.57 -14.05 3.27
C ARG A 68 -3.08 -13.78 3.53
N ARG A 69 -2.66 -13.64 4.79
CA ARG A 69 -1.26 -13.39 5.20
C ARG A 69 -0.56 -12.26 4.42
N SER A 70 -1.31 -11.27 3.93
CA SER A 70 -0.71 -10.07 3.35
C SER A 70 0.11 -9.34 4.42
N LYS A 71 1.21 -8.71 4.03
CA LYS A 71 1.91 -7.74 4.89
C LYS A 71 1.36 -6.35 4.63
N ILE A 72 1.33 -5.54 5.67
CA ILE A 72 0.90 -4.14 5.62
C ILE A 72 2.16 -3.29 5.56
N LEU A 73 2.19 -2.38 4.60
CA LEU A 73 3.25 -1.40 4.42
C LEU A 73 2.63 0.01 4.43
N LEU A 74 3.27 0.96 5.09
CA LEU A 74 2.85 2.36 5.20
C LEU A 74 3.90 3.31 4.63
N ALA A 75 3.47 4.32 3.87
CA ALA A 75 4.28 5.46 3.49
C ALA A 75 3.56 6.76 3.85
N ASP A 76 4.31 7.74 4.31
CA ASP A 76 3.82 9.10 4.45
C ASP A 76 3.85 9.79 3.07
N LEU A 77 2.81 10.57 2.77
CA LEU A 77 2.68 11.37 1.55
C LEU A 77 3.28 12.75 1.76
#